data_AF-A0A8S3V2Z2-F1
#
_entry.id   AF-A0A8S3V2Z2-F1
#
_cell.length_a   1.000
_cell.length_b   1.000
_cell.length_c   1.000
_cell.angle_alpha   90.00
_cell.angle_beta   90.00
_cell.angle_gamma   90.00
#
_symmetry.space_group_name_H-M   'P 1'
#
loop_
_entity.id
_entity.type
_entity.pdbx_description
1 polymer ?
#
loop_
_entity_poly.entity_id
_entity_poly.type
_entity_poly.pdbx_seq_one_letter_code
_entity_poly.pdbx_strand_id
1 'polypeptide(L)'
;MLSNVIKHCCYKGTTLLGKTGNPKVKIEVRGLGIQPSHAELINMNDKEMFLEPGSKTAKIFVNGHKIKSKTKLQHLDRLKFGSSCLYQFIGFPKDRKASDPMDRYNFDYFMMELAEHEGVAMDIQTPRVHESTENIRSVMVFQEFMDLMPLVSEANAISEELKKNVILDAEVKSEASHDPKGQATGKDVIIKVTNKKTNKLEISKHQDYENSNKFKESRENLPVVSCLWMDGENVIVKRDKDPFWDPVEDVFLGSAHILLQSLSYCVEIDEHFTLHNYHGKEEAVTQVKLLPCDSKGELYSEDEIIEPHEMIGKPFNMIFMLPQCMGIRWTMENQSRGIYCRTKFYNKENVISTKTVWGKSYADLKMRQQVTIKKVTEDFLRYLQSDNMVLELWGTQVDEDKQLATMTNGHSNGTSDDGNDMLTQLQRREEEIEGLHEVCDTLKKENFGLLKKLETQKQATAIANSRRSSTAGTRKEEKPGLDVDLAKSLKNFFKDIKFVQHNIQQMKQNVDEVQQSKEQNGNLLTALEVQQKQLHDVDLKLNESVRSLKESVATVIKKSKS
;
A
#
# COMPACT_ATOMS: atom_id res chain seq x y z
N MET A 1 25.59 -20.00 -14.98
CA MET A 1 25.26 -21.44 -14.85
C MET A 1 25.46 -21.87 -13.41
N LEU A 2 24.51 -22.58 -12.79
CA LEU A 2 24.83 -23.39 -11.61
C LEU A 2 25.84 -24.44 -12.10
N SER A 3 27.07 -24.35 -11.63
CA SER A 3 28.21 -24.97 -12.31
C SER A 3 28.22 -26.52 -12.22
N ASN A 4 27.23 -27.14 -11.56
CA ASN A 4 27.21 -28.57 -11.23
C ASN A 4 28.50 -29.06 -10.52
N VAL A 5 29.31 -28.12 -10.00
CA VAL A 5 30.65 -28.39 -9.44
C VAL A 5 30.56 -29.12 -8.10
N ILE A 6 29.50 -28.89 -7.32
CA ILE A 6 29.33 -29.48 -6.00
C ILE A 6 28.08 -30.37 -5.98
N LYS A 7 28.26 -31.65 -5.65
CA LYS A 7 27.18 -32.64 -5.53
C LYS A 7 27.23 -33.27 -4.14
N HIS A 8 26.11 -33.25 -3.43
CA HIS A 8 25.98 -33.91 -2.13
C HIS A 8 25.07 -35.13 -2.25
N CYS A 9 25.58 -36.30 -1.87
CA CYS A 9 24.78 -37.52 -1.81
C CYS A 9 24.06 -37.60 -0.47
N CYS A 10 22.73 -37.78 -0.51
CA CYS A 10 21.90 -37.95 0.68
C CYS A 10 21.63 -39.43 0.92
N TYR A 11 22.44 -40.05 1.78
CA TYR A 11 22.26 -41.46 2.16
C TYR A 11 21.05 -41.66 3.08
N LYS A 12 20.60 -42.91 3.21
CA LYS A 12 19.50 -43.31 4.09
C LYS A 12 19.63 -42.73 5.50
N GLY A 13 18.51 -42.23 6.03
CA GLY A 13 18.45 -41.58 7.34
C GLY A 13 18.50 -40.06 7.24
N THR A 14 18.85 -39.40 8.34
CA THR A 14 18.90 -37.94 8.43
C THR A 14 20.31 -37.42 8.15
N THR A 15 20.38 -36.42 7.28
CA THR A 15 21.60 -35.69 6.93
C THR A 15 21.40 -34.23 7.31
N LEU A 16 22.21 -33.75 8.26
CA LEU A 16 22.16 -32.36 8.69
C LEU A 16 23.01 -31.48 7.77
N LEU A 17 22.41 -30.41 7.29
CA LEU A 17 23.02 -29.33 6.52
C LEU A 17 23.13 -28.09 7.40
N GLY A 18 24.30 -27.46 7.43
CA GLY A 18 24.54 -26.29 8.29
C GLY A 18 25.86 -25.59 8.02
N LYS A 19 26.15 -24.59 8.85
CA LYS A 19 27.37 -23.77 8.79
C LYS A 19 28.61 -24.64 9.08
N THR A 20 29.70 -24.38 8.36
CA THR A 20 31.01 -25.02 8.55
C THR A 20 31.46 -24.93 10.01
N GLY A 21 32.05 -26.02 10.53
CA GLY A 21 32.63 -26.07 11.88
C GLY A 21 31.74 -26.69 12.96
N ASN A 22 30.52 -27.14 12.63
CA ASN A 22 29.69 -27.93 13.54
C ASN A 22 29.90 -29.44 13.29
N PRO A 23 30.43 -30.21 14.26
CA PRO A 23 30.77 -31.62 14.07
C PRO A 23 29.56 -32.53 13.77
N LYS A 24 28.33 -32.05 14.00
CA LYS A 24 27.09 -32.79 13.67
C LYS A 24 26.62 -32.59 12.24
N VAL A 25 27.17 -31.59 11.53
CA VAL A 25 26.79 -31.24 10.16
C VAL A 25 27.52 -32.18 9.19
N LYS A 26 26.76 -32.82 8.30
CA LYS A 26 27.30 -33.70 7.25
C LYS A 26 27.46 -32.97 5.92
N ILE A 27 26.62 -31.96 5.67
CA ILE A 27 26.71 -31.10 4.49
C ILE A 27 27.01 -29.69 4.99
N GLU A 28 28.28 -29.31 4.89
CA GLU A 28 28.71 -27.97 5.23
C GLU A 28 28.44 -27.01 4.08
N VAL A 29 27.77 -25.90 4.39
CA VAL A 29 27.49 -24.83 3.42
C VAL A 29 28.08 -23.54 3.97
N ARG A 30 28.85 -22.86 3.12
CA ARG A 30 29.36 -21.51 3.39
C ARG A 30 28.41 -20.52 2.73
N GLY A 31 27.91 -19.57 3.51
CA GLY A 31 27.02 -18.52 3.02
C GLY A 31 26.40 -17.73 4.16
N LEU A 32 26.12 -16.46 3.90
CA LEU A 32 25.48 -15.57 4.86
C LEU A 32 24.04 -16.02 5.14
N GLY A 33 23.62 -15.99 6.40
CA GLY A 33 22.31 -16.47 6.83
C GLY A 33 22.17 -18.00 6.95
N ILE A 34 23.24 -18.77 6.71
CA ILE A 34 23.29 -20.20 7.01
C ILE A 34 23.43 -20.40 8.52
N GLN A 35 22.59 -21.27 9.08
CA GLN A 35 22.53 -21.52 10.52
C GLN A 35 23.45 -22.69 10.89
N PRO A 36 23.91 -22.82 12.15
CA PRO A 36 24.71 -23.97 12.59
C PRO A 36 24.00 -25.32 12.36
N SER A 37 22.67 -25.32 12.45
CA SER A 37 21.77 -26.41 12.07
C SER A 37 20.71 -25.81 11.15
N HIS A 38 20.97 -25.79 9.84
CA HIS A 38 20.15 -25.02 8.89
C HIS A 38 19.00 -25.85 8.35
N ALA A 39 19.25 -27.07 7.89
CA ALA A 39 18.23 -27.94 7.32
C ALA A 39 18.53 -29.42 7.57
N GLU A 40 17.49 -30.22 7.71
CA GLU A 40 17.58 -31.67 7.79
C GLU A 40 17.01 -32.30 6.52
N LEU A 41 17.86 -33.07 5.83
CA LEU A 41 17.50 -33.88 4.68
C LEU A 41 17.21 -35.30 5.18
N ILE A 42 15.97 -35.76 5.03
CA ILE A 42 15.50 -37.04 5.57
C ILE A 42 15.23 -37.98 4.41
N ASN A 43 16.12 -38.96 4.23
CA ASN A 43 15.94 -40.05 3.26
C ASN A 43 15.21 -41.23 3.92
N MET A 44 13.95 -41.43 3.54
CA MET A 44 13.12 -42.54 3.98
C MET A 44 13.30 -43.73 3.02
N ASN A 45 14.18 -44.66 3.40
CA ASN A 45 14.38 -45.96 2.75
C ASN A 45 14.66 -45.89 1.24
N ASP A 46 15.38 -44.87 0.77
CA ASP A 46 15.74 -44.65 -0.64
C ASP A 46 14.52 -44.60 -1.58
N LYS A 47 13.37 -44.25 -1.02
CA LYS A 47 12.10 -44.13 -1.75
C LYS A 47 11.56 -42.73 -1.76
N GLU A 48 11.73 -41.98 -0.66
CA GLU A 48 11.20 -40.64 -0.48
C GLU A 48 12.22 -39.75 0.24
N MET A 49 12.29 -38.50 -0.21
CA MET A 49 13.13 -37.45 0.39
C MET A 49 12.26 -36.36 0.99
N PHE A 50 12.63 -35.90 2.18
CA PHE A 50 12.01 -34.76 2.83
C PHE A 50 13.06 -33.74 3.23
N LEU A 51 12.66 -32.48 3.26
CA LEU A 51 13.44 -31.35 3.73
C LEU A 51 12.72 -30.69 4.90
N GLU A 52 13.43 -30.49 6.00
CA GLU A 52 12.89 -29.88 7.21
C GLU A 52 13.80 -28.75 7.70
N PRO A 53 13.26 -27.57 8.07
CA PRO A 53 14.08 -26.50 8.64
C PRO A 53 14.70 -26.89 9.98
N GLY A 54 16.02 -26.74 10.11
CA GLY A 54 16.75 -27.05 11.35
C GLY A 54 16.58 -25.98 12.45
N SER A 55 16.05 -24.81 12.09
CA SER A 55 15.66 -23.75 13.03
C SER A 55 14.51 -22.90 12.49
N LYS A 56 13.81 -22.18 13.37
CA LYS A 56 12.75 -21.23 12.96
C LYS A 56 13.28 -20.04 12.16
N THR A 57 14.57 -19.73 12.31
CA THR A 57 15.25 -18.62 11.62
C THR A 57 15.88 -19.05 10.29
N ALA A 58 15.93 -20.36 9.99
CA ALA A 58 16.48 -20.88 8.75
C ALA A 58 15.65 -20.40 7.54
N LYS A 59 16.32 -19.72 6.61
CA LYS A 59 15.73 -19.26 5.35
C LYS A 59 15.89 -20.35 4.31
N ILE A 60 14.84 -21.15 4.10
CA ILE A 60 14.81 -22.25 3.14
C ILE A 60 13.65 -22.04 2.17
N PHE A 61 13.93 -22.11 0.88
CA PHE A 61 12.92 -22.04 -0.17
C PHE A 61 12.96 -23.30 -1.03
N VAL A 62 11.78 -23.79 -1.38
CA VAL A 62 11.57 -24.90 -2.32
C VAL A 62 10.68 -24.37 -3.44
N ASN A 63 11.20 -24.35 -4.66
CA ASN A 63 10.51 -23.85 -5.84
C ASN A 63 10.00 -22.41 -5.64
N GLY A 64 10.88 -21.52 -5.17
CA GLY A 64 10.55 -20.13 -4.81
C GLY A 64 9.74 -19.94 -3.52
N HIS A 65 9.13 -20.99 -2.95
CA HIS A 65 8.32 -20.88 -1.74
C HIS A 65 9.11 -21.11 -0.45
N LYS A 66 8.99 -20.19 0.51
CA LYS A 66 9.58 -20.37 1.84
C LYS A 66 8.87 -21.48 2.61
N ILE A 67 9.62 -22.50 3.03
CA ILE A 67 9.07 -23.60 3.83
C ILE A 67 9.20 -23.32 5.34
N LYS A 68 8.21 -23.76 6.12
CA LYS A 68 8.19 -23.63 7.60
C LYS A 68 8.12 -24.98 8.32
N SER A 69 7.87 -26.05 7.58
CA SER A 69 7.68 -27.41 8.09
C SER A 69 8.26 -28.42 7.12
N LYS A 70 8.34 -29.68 7.58
CA LYS A 70 8.77 -30.81 6.78
C LYS A 70 8.03 -30.88 5.44
N THR A 71 8.78 -30.80 4.36
CA THR A 71 8.27 -30.75 2.98
C THR A 71 8.84 -31.92 2.19
N LYS A 72 8.00 -32.64 1.44
CA LYS A 72 8.43 -33.74 0.57
C LYS A 72 9.08 -33.16 -0.69
N LEU A 73 10.27 -33.64 -1.02
CA LEU A 73 11.00 -33.22 -2.22
C LEU A 73 10.66 -34.13 -3.41
N GLN A 74 10.57 -33.53 -4.59
CA GLN A 74 10.37 -34.17 -5.89
C GLN A 74 11.55 -33.95 -6.81
N HIS A 75 11.79 -34.87 -7.74
CA HIS A 75 12.87 -34.74 -8.70
C HIS A 75 12.81 -33.39 -9.44
N LEU A 76 13.95 -32.68 -9.48
CA LEU A 76 14.15 -31.34 -10.05
C LEU A 76 13.61 -30.17 -9.20
N ASP A 77 13.27 -30.41 -7.94
CA ASP A 77 12.98 -29.30 -7.02
C ASP A 77 14.18 -28.35 -6.86
N ARG A 78 13.86 -27.06 -6.82
CA ARG A 78 14.80 -25.93 -6.77
C ARG A 78 14.90 -25.49 -5.32
N LEU A 79 16.07 -25.66 -4.72
CA LEU A 79 16.31 -25.40 -3.30
C LEU A 79 17.16 -24.13 -3.15
N LYS A 80 16.76 -23.24 -2.26
CA LYS A 80 17.58 -22.10 -1.81
C LYS A 80 17.78 -22.20 -0.30
N PHE A 81 19.03 -22.13 0.14
CA PHE A 81 19.43 -22.05 1.55
C PHE A 81 20.09 -20.70 1.82
N GLY A 82 19.72 -20.06 2.93
CA GLY A 82 20.29 -18.76 3.31
C GLY A 82 20.03 -17.66 2.29
N SER A 83 21.02 -16.80 2.09
CA SER A 83 20.96 -15.64 1.18
C SER A 83 21.14 -16.01 -0.30
N SER A 84 22.10 -16.88 -0.63
CA SER A 84 22.56 -17.09 -2.01
C SER A 84 22.88 -18.55 -2.39
N CYS A 85 22.71 -19.53 -1.50
CA CYS A 85 23.08 -20.91 -1.79
C CYS A 85 21.95 -21.65 -2.53
N LEU A 86 22.11 -21.83 -3.84
CA LEU A 86 21.14 -22.51 -4.70
C LEU A 86 21.57 -23.94 -5.01
N TYR A 87 20.63 -24.87 -4.91
CA TYR A 87 20.81 -26.29 -5.22
C TYR A 87 19.63 -26.80 -6.01
N GLN A 88 19.86 -27.84 -6.82
CA GLN A 88 18.80 -28.60 -7.45
C GLN A 88 18.74 -30.01 -6.84
N PHE A 89 17.56 -30.43 -6.43
CA PHE A 89 17.36 -31.76 -5.89
C PHE A 89 17.17 -32.79 -7.00
N ILE A 90 18.09 -33.76 -7.06
CA ILE A 90 18.03 -34.86 -8.00
C ILE A 90 17.47 -36.10 -7.28
N GLY A 91 16.18 -36.38 -7.51
CA GLY A 91 15.47 -37.57 -7.03
C GLY A 91 16.11 -38.93 -7.36
N PHE A 92 15.49 -40.01 -6.89
CA PHE A 92 16.03 -41.36 -7.04
C PHE A 92 16.02 -41.81 -8.51
N PRO A 93 16.84 -42.81 -8.91
CA PRO A 93 16.90 -43.25 -10.32
C PRO A 93 15.54 -43.58 -10.94
N LYS A 94 14.59 -44.11 -10.15
CA LYS A 94 13.21 -44.40 -10.57
C LYS A 94 12.37 -43.17 -10.93
N ASP A 95 12.73 -42.00 -10.41
CA ASP A 95 11.99 -40.75 -10.57
C ASP A 95 12.54 -39.91 -11.75
N ARG A 96 13.67 -40.34 -12.34
CA ARG A 96 14.38 -39.64 -13.43
C ARG A 96 13.92 -40.16 -14.78
N LYS A 97 13.85 -39.27 -15.76
CA LYS A 97 13.52 -39.53 -17.16
C LYS A 97 14.67 -39.06 -18.06
N ALA A 98 14.87 -39.76 -19.17
CA ALA A 98 15.88 -39.36 -20.16
C ALA A 98 15.60 -37.98 -20.79
N SER A 99 14.35 -37.53 -20.76
CA SER A 99 13.89 -36.24 -21.27
C SER A 99 13.93 -35.11 -20.22
N ASP A 100 14.54 -35.32 -19.07
CA ASP A 100 14.54 -34.32 -18.00
C ASP A 100 15.35 -33.07 -18.42
N PRO A 101 14.80 -31.86 -18.22
CA PRO A 101 15.42 -30.62 -18.67
C PRO A 101 16.51 -30.16 -17.69
N MET A 102 17.60 -30.94 -17.59
CA MET A 102 18.68 -30.71 -16.62
C MET A 102 19.36 -29.33 -16.79
N ASP A 103 19.47 -28.84 -18.02
CA ASP A 103 20.14 -27.56 -18.31
C ASP A 103 19.20 -26.34 -18.25
N ARG A 104 17.89 -26.57 -18.08
CA ARG A 104 16.89 -25.49 -18.06
C ARG A 104 16.95 -24.66 -16.78
N TYR A 105 17.30 -25.27 -15.66
CA TYR A 105 17.25 -24.65 -14.34
C TYR A 105 18.59 -23.99 -14.01
N ASN A 106 18.92 -22.92 -14.73
CA ASN A 106 20.09 -22.10 -14.46
C ASN A 106 19.82 -21.07 -13.34
N PHE A 107 20.84 -20.30 -12.97
CA PHE A 107 20.72 -19.26 -11.94
C PHE A 107 19.57 -18.29 -12.25
N ASP A 108 19.49 -17.82 -13.49
CA ASP A 108 18.48 -16.86 -13.93
C ASP A 108 17.06 -17.43 -13.77
N TYR A 109 16.85 -18.72 -14.07
CA TYR A 109 15.57 -19.38 -13.84
C TYR A 109 15.18 -19.41 -12.36
N PHE A 110 16.11 -19.74 -11.47
CA PHE A 110 15.86 -19.74 -10.02
C PHE A 110 15.51 -18.34 -9.51
N MET A 111 16.21 -17.31 -10.00
CA MET A 111 15.95 -15.92 -9.61
C MET A 111 14.61 -15.42 -10.15
N MET A 112 14.26 -15.76 -11.39
CA MET A 112 12.96 -15.47 -11.98
C MET A 112 11.82 -16.12 -11.19
N GLU A 113 11.94 -17.42 -10.86
CA GLU A 113 10.95 -18.14 -10.07
C GLU A 113 10.79 -17.55 -8.65
N LEU A 114 11.89 -17.13 -8.02
CA LEU A 114 11.85 -16.48 -6.72
C LEU A 114 11.14 -15.11 -6.80
N ALA A 115 11.45 -14.30 -7.82
CA ALA A 115 10.81 -13.01 -8.05
C ALA A 115 9.30 -13.16 -8.32
N GLU A 116 8.89 -14.18 -9.09
CA GLU A 116 7.48 -14.51 -9.31
C GLU A 116 6.74 -14.76 -8.00
N HIS A 117 7.36 -15.50 -7.08
CA HIS A 117 6.76 -15.84 -5.79
C HIS A 117 6.75 -14.68 -4.79
N GLU A 118 7.62 -13.68 -4.94
CA GLU A 118 7.57 -12.43 -4.20
C GLU A 118 6.52 -11.45 -4.74
N GLY A 119 5.79 -11.81 -5.81
CA GLY A 119 4.66 -11.04 -6.35
C GLY A 119 5.05 -10.05 -7.46
N VAL A 120 6.33 -9.98 -7.80
CA VAL A 120 6.91 -9.01 -8.74
C VAL A 120 6.42 -9.22 -10.18
N ALA A 121 6.04 -10.46 -10.51
CA ALA A 121 5.51 -10.83 -11.81
C ALA A 121 4.19 -10.13 -12.18
N MET A 122 3.35 -9.81 -11.18
CA MET A 122 2.12 -9.05 -11.37
C MET A 122 2.43 -7.58 -11.69
N ASP A 123 3.42 -6.98 -11.02
CA ASP A 123 3.78 -5.57 -11.16
C ASP A 123 4.60 -5.27 -12.41
N ILE A 124 5.44 -6.21 -12.87
CA ILE A 124 6.29 -6.00 -14.05
C ILE A 124 5.58 -6.34 -15.37
N GLN A 125 4.43 -7.04 -15.36
CA GLN A 125 3.94 -7.77 -16.55
C GLN A 125 5.09 -8.62 -17.08
N THR A 126 5.50 -9.62 -16.29
CA THR A 126 6.57 -10.53 -16.71
C THR A 126 6.24 -11.07 -18.10
N PRO A 127 7.16 -10.96 -19.08
CA PRO A 127 6.94 -11.51 -20.39
C PRO A 127 6.70 -13.00 -20.21
N ARG A 128 5.47 -13.45 -20.47
CA ARG A 128 5.25 -14.88 -20.65
C ARG A 128 6.08 -15.28 -21.86
N VAL A 129 6.64 -16.49 -21.84
CA VAL A 129 7.58 -17.06 -22.83
C VAL A 129 7.09 -16.98 -24.30
N HIS A 130 5.85 -16.50 -24.54
CA HIS A 130 5.22 -16.37 -25.85
C HIS A 130 4.61 -15.00 -26.18
N GLU A 131 4.85 -13.93 -25.40
CA GLU A 131 4.37 -12.58 -25.75
C GLU A 131 5.44 -11.74 -26.45
N SER A 132 5.01 -11.02 -27.49
CA SER A 132 5.84 -10.21 -28.36
C SER A 132 6.66 -9.17 -27.59
N THR A 133 7.83 -8.85 -28.15
CA THR A 133 8.89 -7.91 -27.76
C THR A 133 8.48 -6.45 -27.46
N GLU A 134 7.21 -6.17 -27.15
CA GLU A 134 6.68 -4.83 -26.94
C GLU A 134 6.87 -4.25 -25.54
N ASN A 135 7.74 -4.82 -24.71
CA ASN A 135 8.21 -4.06 -23.56
C ASN A 135 9.65 -4.39 -23.18
N ILE A 136 10.59 -4.06 -24.07
CA ILE A 136 12.04 -4.06 -23.78
C ILE A 136 12.32 -3.36 -22.44
N ARG A 137 11.57 -2.29 -22.11
CA ARG A 137 11.66 -1.62 -20.80
C ARG A 137 11.24 -2.51 -19.64
N SER A 138 10.10 -3.21 -19.72
CA SER A 138 9.72 -4.16 -18.67
C SER A 138 10.73 -5.31 -18.53
N VAL A 139 11.33 -5.77 -19.64
CA VAL A 139 12.41 -6.77 -19.61
C VAL A 139 13.65 -6.22 -18.89
N MET A 140 14.03 -4.98 -19.16
CA MET A 140 15.18 -4.33 -18.49
C MET A 140 14.92 -4.15 -16.99
N VAL A 141 13.74 -3.66 -16.61
CA VAL A 141 13.33 -3.51 -15.20
C VAL A 141 13.29 -4.86 -14.50
N PHE A 142 12.84 -5.91 -15.19
CA PHE A 142 12.86 -7.27 -14.66
C PHE A 142 14.29 -7.77 -14.40
N GLN A 143 15.19 -7.57 -15.37
CA GLN A 143 16.59 -7.97 -15.22
C GLN A 143 17.26 -7.21 -14.08
N GLU A 144 17.04 -5.90 -14.00
CA GLU A 144 17.53 -5.04 -12.91
C GLU A 144 17.05 -5.54 -11.54
N PHE A 145 15.76 -5.87 -11.44
CA PHE A 145 15.19 -6.45 -10.22
C PHE A 145 15.86 -7.79 -9.87
N MET A 146 16.03 -8.69 -10.84
CA MET A 146 16.68 -9.99 -10.64
C MET A 146 18.13 -9.85 -10.17
N ASP A 147 18.86 -8.85 -10.68
CA ASP A 147 20.24 -8.58 -10.31
C ASP A 147 20.34 -8.01 -8.88
N LEU A 148 19.32 -7.27 -8.41
CA LEU A 148 19.27 -6.70 -7.07
C LEU A 148 18.88 -7.72 -5.99
N MET A 149 18.03 -8.71 -6.29
CA MET A 149 17.54 -9.65 -5.28
C MET A 149 18.65 -10.37 -4.46
N PRO A 150 19.73 -10.90 -5.07
CA PRO A 150 20.82 -11.52 -4.31
C PRO A 150 21.52 -10.51 -3.41
N LEU A 151 21.73 -9.29 -3.89
CA LEU A 151 22.40 -8.21 -3.17
C LEU A 151 21.59 -7.77 -1.95
N VAL A 152 20.28 -7.60 -2.11
CA VAL A 152 19.35 -7.30 -1.01
C VAL A 152 19.37 -8.43 0.02
N SER A 153 19.38 -9.69 -0.42
CA SER A 153 19.46 -10.85 0.47
C SER A 153 20.77 -10.89 1.27
N GLU A 154 21.88 -10.55 0.63
CA GLU A 154 23.20 -10.46 1.23
C GLU A 154 23.28 -9.32 2.25
N ALA A 155 22.88 -8.11 1.86
CA ALA A 155 22.86 -6.94 2.74
C ALA A 155 21.98 -7.19 3.98
N ASN A 156 20.82 -7.83 3.82
CA ASN A 156 19.97 -8.23 4.92
C ASN A 156 20.64 -9.22 5.87
N ALA A 157 21.39 -10.18 5.34
CA ALA A 157 22.11 -11.15 6.17
C ALA A 157 23.26 -10.49 6.93
N ILE A 158 23.98 -9.54 6.31
CA ILE A 158 25.04 -8.76 6.97
C ILE A 158 24.45 -7.85 8.05
N SER A 159 23.34 -7.16 7.77
CA SER A 159 22.61 -6.35 8.76
C SER A 159 22.17 -7.18 9.98
N GLU A 160 21.74 -8.42 9.75
CA GLU A 160 21.37 -9.38 10.80
C GLU A 160 22.58 -9.81 11.64
N GLU A 161 23.71 -10.14 11.00
CA GLU A 161 24.96 -10.53 11.66
C GLU A 161 25.58 -9.38 12.47
N LEU A 162 25.59 -8.16 11.91
CA LEU A 162 26.09 -6.95 12.55
C LEU A 162 25.09 -6.31 13.54
N LYS A 163 23.90 -6.90 13.71
CA LYS A 163 22.82 -6.39 14.57
C LYS A 163 22.45 -4.92 14.29
N LYS A 164 22.53 -4.50 13.02
CA LYS A 164 22.18 -3.14 12.58
C LYS A 164 20.67 -2.89 12.63
N ASN A 165 19.86 -3.95 12.55
CA ASN A 165 18.39 -3.90 12.59
C ASN A 165 17.77 -3.22 11.36
N VAL A 166 18.45 -3.27 10.21
CA VAL A 166 17.95 -2.73 8.95
C VAL A 166 17.47 -3.87 8.06
N ILE A 167 16.33 -3.71 7.41
CA ILE A 167 15.81 -4.60 6.36
C ILE A 167 15.79 -3.83 5.06
N LEU A 168 16.36 -4.41 4.01
CA LEU A 168 16.24 -3.94 2.65
C LEU A 168 15.21 -4.79 1.93
N ASP A 169 14.35 -4.15 1.14
CA ASP A 169 13.36 -4.80 0.28
C ASP A 169 13.40 -4.17 -1.11
N ALA A 170 13.31 -4.98 -2.16
CA ALA A 170 13.28 -4.47 -3.53
C ALA A 170 11.80 -4.39 -3.97
N GLU A 171 11.37 -3.22 -4.43
CA GLU A 171 10.01 -2.98 -4.91
C GLU A 171 10.05 -2.39 -6.32
N VAL A 172 8.98 -2.58 -7.10
CA VAL A 172 8.86 -1.99 -8.43
C VAL A 172 7.87 -0.84 -8.35
N LYS A 173 8.33 0.34 -8.73
CA LYS A 173 7.55 1.56 -8.78
C LYS A 173 7.00 1.76 -10.18
N SER A 174 5.69 2.03 -10.29
CA SER A 174 5.06 2.48 -11.54
C SER A 174 5.07 4.00 -11.64
N GLU A 175 5.46 4.54 -12.80
CA GLU A 175 5.36 5.97 -13.09
C GLU A 175 3.90 6.44 -13.20
N ALA A 176 2.96 5.53 -13.49
CA ALA A 176 1.54 5.84 -13.66
C ALA A 176 0.92 6.52 -12.42
N SER A 177 1.44 6.22 -11.22
CA SER A 177 0.99 6.84 -9.97
C SER A 177 1.20 8.36 -9.93
N HIS A 178 2.08 8.90 -10.76
CA HIS A 178 2.36 10.34 -10.85
C HIS A 178 1.86 10.98 -12.14
N ASP A 179 1.35 10.18 -13.10
CA ASP A 179 1.01 10.67 -14.43
C ASP A 179 -0.45 11.14 -14.51
N PRO A 180 -0.69 12.44 -14.79
CA PRO A 180 -2.02 12.98 -15.08
C PRO A 180 -2.73 12.30 -16.24
N LYS A 181 -1.99 11.86 -17.25
CA LYS A 181 -2.56 11.34 -18.51
C LYS A 181 -2.90 9.85 -18.45
N GLY A 182 -2.39 9.13 -17.45
CA GLY A 182 -2.53 7.67 -17.35
C GLY A 182 -1.90 6.92 -18.53
N GLN A 183 -0.96 7.55 -19.23
CA GLN A 183 -0.25 7.00 -20.39
C GLN A 183 1.17 6.52 -20.04
N ALA A 184 1.70 6.96 -18.89
CA ALA A 184 3.01 6.54 -18.40
C ALA A 184 2.98 5.04 -18.07
N THR A 185 3.78 4.29 -18.81
CA THR A 185 3.99 2.85 -18.61
C THR A 185 5.38 2.55 -18.03
N GLY A 186 6.17 3.58 -17.71
CA GLY A 186 7.49 3.44 -17.14
C GLY A 186 7.43 2.77 -15.76
N LYS A 187 8.44 1.95 -15.49
CA LYS A 187 8.63 1.26 -14.22
C LYS A 187 10.08 1.42 -13.80
N ASP A 188 10.30 1.62 -12.52
CA ASP A 188 11.62 1.75 -11.92
C ASP A 188 11.75 0.73 -10.78
N VAL A 189 12.93 0.14 -10.60
CA VAL A 189 13.21 -0.63 -9.39
C VAL A 189 13.66 0.32 -8.28
N ILE A 190 13.08 0.15 -7.10
CA ILE A 190 13.40 0.93 -5.90
C ILE A 190 13.82 -0.02 -4.79
N ILE A 191 14.67 0.46 -3.90
CA ILE A 191 15.04 -0.26 -2.68
C ILE A 191 14.43 0.49 -1.51
N LYS A 192 13.66 -0.24 -0.71
CA LYS A 192 13.05 0.22 0.51
C LYS A 192 13.87 -0.27 1.69
N VAL A 193 14.37 0.68 2.47
CA VAL A 193 15.18 0.41 3.66
C VAL A 193 14.31 0.67 4.88
N THR A 194 14.17 -0.33 5.74
CA THR A 194 13.35 -0.30 6.94
C THR A 194 14.20 -0.54 8.18
N ASN A 195 14.24 0.42 9.09
CA ASN A 195 14.84 0.20 10.40
C ASN A 195 13.84 -0.47 11.34
N LYS A 196 14.11 -1.70 11.77
CA LYS A 196 13.22 -2.50 12.64
C LYS A 196 13.00 -1.89 14.03
N LYS A 197 13.93 -1.07 14.53
CA LYS A 197 13.81 -0.47 15.87
C LYS A 197 12.92 0.76 15.85
N THR A 198 13.14 1.62 14.87
CA THR A 198 12.46 2.93 14.78
C THR A 198 11.24 2.89 13.86
N ASN A 199 11.04 1.79 13.12
CA ASN A 199 10.13 1.73 11.97
C ASN A 199 10.34 2.92 11.04
N LYS A 200 11.58 3.40 10.85
CA LYS A 200 11.88 4.40 9.82
C LYS A 200 11.97 3.73 8.47
N LEU A 201 11.49 4.44 7.44
CA LEU A 201 11.38 3.93 6.08
C LEU A 201 12.03 4.93 5.14
N GLU A 202 12.92 4.43 4.31
CA GLU A 202 13.64 5.18 3.29
C GLU A 202 13.41 4.49 1.95
N ILE A 203 13.15 5.27 0.89
CA ILE A 203 12.97 4.75 -0.46
C ILE A 203 14.03 5.39 -1.35
N SER A 204 14.82 4.57 -2.03
CA SER A 204 15.83 5.03 -2.97
C SER A 204 15.57 4.43 -4.36
N LYS A 205 15.63 5.25 -5.41
CA LYS A 205 15.55 4.76 -6.80
C LYS A 205 16.85 4.10 -7.20
N HIS A 206 16.81 3.02 -7.98
CA HIS A 206 18.00 2.36 -8.53
C HIS A 206 18.89 3.28 -9.40
N GLN A 207 18.32 4.20 -10.20
CA GLN A 207 19.11 5.14 -11.03
C GLN A 207 19.71 6.33 -10.25
N ASP A 208 19.04 6.80 -9.19
CA ASP A 208 19.68 7.73 -8.24
C ASP A 208 20.67 6.97 -7.34
N TYR A 209 20.53 5.64 -7.22
CA TYR A 209 21.48 4.71 -6.58
C TYR A 209 22.76 4.48 -7.39
N GLU A 210 22.70 4.53 -8.73
CA GLU A 210 23.89 4.39 -9.58
C GLU A 210 24.69 5.70 -9.69
N ASN A 211 24.01 6.85 -9.61
CA ASN A 211 24.61 8.19 -9.67
C ASN A 211 25.00 8.75 -8.29
N SER A 212 24.37 8.28 -7.23
CA SER A 212 24.86 8.47 -5.87
C SER A 212 26.05 7.53 -5.65
N ASN A 213 27.27 8.08 -5.63
CA ASN A 213 28.50 7.38 -5.23
C ASN A 213 28.36 6.51 -3.97
N LYS A 214 27.34 6.74 -3.15
CA LYS A 214 27.16 6.15 -1.82
C LYS A 214 26.87 4.66 -1.84
N PHE A 215 26.03 4.11 -2.74
CA PHE A 215 25.84 2.65 -2.75
C PHE A 215 26.97 1.91 -3.46
N LYS A 216 27.63 2.50 -4.46
CA LYS A 216 28.88 1.91 -4.99
C LYS A 216 29.94 1.83 -3.91
N GLU A 217 30.11 2.87 -3.10
CA GLU A 217 30.97 2.85 -1.91
C GLU A 217 30.46 1.86 -0.85
N SER A 218 29.16 1.82 -0.54
CA SER A 218 28.57 0.85 0.40
C SER A 218 28.70 -0.59 -0.07
N ARG A 219 28.59 -0.85 -1.38
CA ARG A 219 28.77 -2.14 -2.05
C ARG A 219 30.22 -2.56 -2.11
N GLU A 220 31.15 -1.63 -2.28
CA GLU A 220 32.59 -1.90 -2.16
C GLU A 220 32.98 -2.14 -0.70
N ASN A 221 32.33 -1.45 0.24
CA ASN A 221 32.57 -1.58 1.66
C ASN A 221 31.85 -2.79 2.29
N LEU A 222 30.74 -3.29 1.72
CA LEU A 222 29.97 -4.41 2.28
C LEU A 222 30.79 -5.71 2.38
N PRO A 223 31.52 -6.13 1.32
CA PRO A 223 32.44 -7.26 1.39
C PRO A 223 33.59 -7.00 2.36
N VAL A 224 34.11 -5.76 2.41
CA VAL A 224 35.20 -5.40 3.33
C VAL A 224 34.74 -5.48 4.78
N VAL A 225 33.57 -4.95 5.12
CA VAL A 225 32.97 -5.04 6.46
C VAL A 225 32.64 -6.49 6.82
N SER A 226 32.14 -7.28 5.86
CA SER A 226 31.88 -8.71 6.04
C SER A 226 33.17 -9.50 6.29
N CYS A 227 34.24 -9.25 5.53
CA CYS A 227 35.55 -9.87 5.72
C CYS A 227 36.17 -9.50 7.07
N LEU A 228 36.23 -8.21 7.42
CA LEU A 228 36.79 -7.75 8.68
C LEU A 228 36.03 -8.32 9.90
N TRP A 229 34.71 -8.47 9.78
CA TRP A 229 33.91 -9.14 10.82
C TRP A 229 34.14 -10.66 10.87
N MET A 230 34.28 -11.33 9.72
CA MET A 230 34.61 -12.76 9.65
C MET A 230 35.98 -13.07 10.27
N ASP A 231 36.91 -12.12 10.24
CA ASP A 231 38.22 -12.20 10.89
C ASP A 231 38.18 -11.82 12.40
N GLY A 232 37.00 -11.47 12.93
CA GLY A 232 36.78 -11.21 14.36
C GLY A 232 37.08 -9.78 14.81
N GLU A 233 37.24 -8.82 13.90
CA GLU A 233 37.49 -7.42 14.22
C GLU A 233 36.19 -6.65 14.50
N ASN A 234 36.22 -5.77 15.52
CA ASN A 234 35.12 -4.84 15.78
C ASN A 234 35.16 -3.69 14.77
N VAL A 235 34.35 -3.79 13.72
CA VAL A 235 34.29 -2.79 12.65
C VAL A 235 33.43 -1.59 13.09
N ILE A 236 34.09 -0.58 13.68
CA ILE A 236 33.46 0.71 14.00
C ILE A 236 33.56 1.62 12.76
N VAL A 237 32.51 1.67 11.96
CA VAL A 237 32.42 2.54 10.78
C VAL A 237 31.84 3.90 11.19
N LYS A 238 32.43 4.99 10.70
CA LYS A 238 31.87 6.34 10.86
C LYS A 238 30.49 6.41 10.19
N ARG A 239 29.56 7.14 10.79
CA ARG A 239 28.15 7.26 10.35
C ARG A 239 27.98 7.54 8.85
N ASP A 240 28.72 8.52 8.32
CA ASP A 240 28.64 8.91 6.90
C ASP A 240 29.22 7.87 5.92
N LYS A 241 29.86 6.83 6.46
CA LYS A 241 30.43 5.71 5.72
C LYS A 241 29.75 4.38 6.06
N ASP A 242 28.73 4.39 6.92
CA ASP A 242 28.00 3.20 7.30
C ASP A 242 27.07 2.81 6.13
N PRO A 243 27.28 1.65 5.50
CA PRO A 243 26.49 1.25 4.34
C PRO A 243 25.02 0.96 4.65
N PHE A 244 24.64 0.97 5.94
CA PHE A 244 23.28 0.72 6.42
C PHE A 244 22.60 1.98 6.98
N TRP A 245 23.19 3.17 6.83
CA TRP A 245 22.62 4.41 7.32
C TRP A 245 22.39 5.41 6.19
N ASP A 246 21.15 5.90 6.07
CA ASP A 246 20.76 7.02 5.22
C ASP A 246 19.89 8.02 5.99
N PRO A 247 19.84 9.30 5.57
CA PRO A 247 18.96 10.29 6.17
C PRO A 247 17.51 10.04 5.76
N VAL A 248 16.58 10.28 6.68
CA VAL A 248 15.14 10.12 6.44
C VAL A 248 14.64 11.18 5.44
N GLU A 249 13.96 10.72 4.39
CA GLU A 249 13.26 11.54 3.40
C GLU A 249 11.74 11.35 3.45
N ASP A 250 11.00 12.25 2.80
CA ASP A 250 9.56 12.09 2.65
C ASP A 250 9.24 10.94 1.68
N VAL A 251 8.35 10.05 2.12
CA VAL A 251 8.01 8.81 1.43
C VAL A 251 6.69 8.97 0.68
N PHE A 252 6.66 8.65 -0.61
CA PHE A 252 5.40 8.55 -1.33
C PHE A 252 4.58 7.38 -0.78
N LEU A 253 3.34 7.66 -0.37
CA LEU A 253 2.43 6.66 0.17
C LEU A 253 1.46 6.17 -0.89
N GLY A 254 0.78 7.10 -1.57
CA GLY A 254 -0.16 6.73 -2.62
C GLY A 254 -0.71 7.93 -3.36
N SER A 255 -1.49 7.67 -4.41
CA SER A 255 -2.12 8.72 -5.20
C SER A 255 -3.54 8.36 -5.64
N ALA A 256 -4.29 9.40 -6.02
CA ALA A 256 -5.61 9.29 -6.62
C ALA A 256 -5.69 10.18 -7.86
N HIS A 257 -6.27 9.65 -8.94
CA HIS A 257 -6.49 10.36 -10.20
C HIS A 257 -7.92 10.88 -10.23
N ILE A 258 -8.06 12.20 -10.28
CA ILE A 258 -9.35 12.89 -10.25
C ILE A 258 -9.67 13.36 -11.66
N LEU A 259 -10.73 12.81 -12.25
CA LEU A 259 -11.22 13.20 -13.57
C LEU A 259 -11.76 14.64 -13.51
N LEU A 260 -11.25 15.50 -14.39
CA LEU A 260 -11.58 16.93 -14.40
C LEU A 260 -12.75 17.27 -15.34
N GLN A 261 -13.30 16.28 -16.04
CA GLN A 261 -14.29 16.49 -17.11
C GLN A 261 -15.52 17.27 -16.63
N SER A 262 -15.98 17.03 -15.39
CA SER A 262 -17.11 17.76 -14.79
C SER A 262 -16.85 19.28 -14.74
N LEU A 263 -15.60 19.70 -14.49
CA LEU A 263 -15.24 21.12 -14.42
C LEU A 263 -15.29 21.80 -15.79
N SER A 264 -15.19 21.05 -16.90
CA SER A 264 -15.38 21.62 -18.25
C SER A 264 -16.82 22.08 -18.50
N TYR A 265 -17.76 21.63 -17.67
CA TYR A 265 -19.16 22.06 -17.67
C TYR A 265 -19.50 22.97 -16.48
N CYS A 266 -18.48 23.45 -15.75
CA CYS A 266 -18.61 24.16 -14.48
C CYS A 266 -19.38 23.38 -13.39
N VAL A 267 -19.39 22.05 -13.45
CA VAL A 267 -19.99 21.20 -12.42
C VAL A 267 -18.97 20.93 -11.32
N GLU A 268 -19.38 21.10 -10.07
CA GLU A 268 -18.54 20.81 -8.90
C GLU A 268 -18.21 19.32 -8.74
N ILE A 269 -17.08 19.05 -8.10
CA ILE A 269 -16.69 17.71 -7.66
C ILE A 269 -16.61 17.74 -6.13
N ASP A 270 -17.41 16.94 -5.44
CA ASP A 270 -17.33 16.71 -3.99
C ASP A 270 -17.46 15.20 -3.71
N GLU A 271 -16.33 14.52 -3.75
CA GLU A 271 -16.27 13.06 -3.69
C GLU A 271 -15.15 12.56 -2.78
N HIS A 272 -15.24 11.29 -2.39
CA HIS A 272 -14.21 10.59 -1.62
C HIS A 272 -13.35 9.76 -2.58
N PHE A 273 -12.04 9.99 -2.54
CA PHE A 273 -11.07 9.29 -3.36
C PHE A 273 -10.19 8.40 -2.50
N THR A 274 -10.08 7.13 -2.90
CA THR A 274 -9.14 6.18 -2.31
C THR A 274 -7.75 6.37 -2.93
N LEU A 275 -6.75 6.58 -2.09
CA LEU A 275 -5.36 6.73 -2.49
C LEU A 275 -4.68 5.35 -2.49
N HIS A 276 -4.06 4.98 -3.61
CA HIS A 276 -3.41 3.68 -3.77
C HIS A 276 -1.89 3.84 -3.91
N ASN A 277 -1.14 2.91 -3.31
CA ASN A 277 0.31 2.81 -3.51
C ASN A 277 0.67 2.17 -4.87
N TYR A 278 1.96 1.99 -5.15
CA TYR A 278 2.43 1.38 -6.41
C TYR A 278 1.93 -0.05 -6.66
N HIS A 279 1.54 -0.77 -5.61
CA HIS A 279 0.99 -2.13 -5.68
C HIS A 279 -0.54 -2.14 -5.72
N GLY A 280 -1.19 -0.98 -5.89
CA GLY A 280 -2.66 -0.87 -5.90
C GLY A 280 -3.32 -1.08 -4.54
N LYS A 281 -2.55 -1.03 -3.44
CA LYS A 281 -3.09 -1.20 -2.08
C LYS A 281 -3.58 0.15 -1.56
N GLU A 282 -4.79 0.18 -1.00
CA GLU A 282 -5.44 1.39 -0.44
C GLU A 282 -4.70 1.95 0.80
N GLU A 283 -4.03 3.09 0.73
CA GLU A 283 -3.30 3.67 1.87
C GLU A 283 -4.13 4.64 2.73
N ALA A 284 -5.12 5.31 2.12
CA ALA A 284 -6.02 6.25 2.79
C ALA A 284 -7.20 6.60 1.88
N VAL A 285 -8.21 7.27 2.45
CA VAL A 285 -9.33 7.87 1.73
C VAL A 285 -9.38 9.36 2.04
N THR A 286 -9.46 10.21 1.02
CA THR A 286 -9.54 11.67 1.20
C THR A 286 -10.77 12.24 0.51
N GLN A 287 -11.42 13.19 1.15
CA GLN A 287 -12.46 13.99 0.48
C GLN A 287 -11.79 15.08 -0.35
N VAL A 288 -12.21 15.24 -1.59
CA VAL A 288 -11.71 16.28 -2.48
C VAL A 288 -12.89 17.12 -2.96
N LYS A 289 -12.78 18.44 -2.81
CA LYS A 289 -13.74 19.39 -3.36
C LYS A 289 -13.09 20.29 -4.40
N LEU A 290 -13.68 20.34 -5.59
CA LEU A 290 -13.33 21.25 -6.68
C LEU A 290 -14.60 22.02 -7.05
N LEU A 291 -14.67 23.27 -6.59
CA LEU A 291 -15.88 24.06 -6.64
C LEU A 291 -15.67 25.26 -7.59
N PRO A 292 -16.21 25.23 -8.82
CA PRO A 292 -16.20 26.39 -9.71
C PRO A 292 -16.85 27.60 -9.03
N CYS A 293 -16.22 28.76 -9.15
CA CYS A 293 -16.68 29.97 -8.51
C CYS A 293 -16.54 31.20 -9.40
N ASP A 294 -17.25 32.25 -9.04
CA ASP A 294 -17.15 33.54 -9.69
C ASP A 294 -15.83 34.27 -9.32
N SER A 295 -15.64 35.48 -9.87
CA SER A 295 -14.46 36.30 -9.57
C SER A 295 -14.32 36.74 -8.10
N LYS A 296 -15.40 36.67 -7.32
CA LYS A 296 -15.45 37.03 -5.90
C LYS A 296 -15.29 35.80 -4.99
N GLY A 297 -15.28 34.59 -5.57
CA GLY A 297 -15.18 33.33 -4.84
C GLY A 297 -16.54 32.79 -4.37
N GLU A 298 -17.65 33.33 -4.86
CA GLU A 298 -19.00 32.82 -4.64
C GLU A 298 -19.25 31.63 -5.58
N LEU A 299 -19.89 30.58 -5.06
CA LEU A 299 -20.17 29.37 -5.83
C LEU A 299 -21.29 29.63 -6.84
N TYR A 300 -21.17 29.04 -8.03
CA TYR A 300 -22.26 29.04 -9.00
C TYR A 300 -23.47 28.27 -8.46
N SER A 301 -24.68 28.66 -8.87
CA SER A 301 -25.89 27.93 -8.50
C SER A 301 -25.95 26.58 -9.25
N GLU A 302 -26.56 25.54 -8.65
CA GLU A 302 -26.60 24.17 -9.21
C GLU A 302 -27.24 24.06 -10.62
N ASP A 303 -27.91 25.12 -11.09
CA ASP A 303 -28.63 25.17 -12.36
C ASP A 303 -27.84 25.83 -13.52
N GLU A 304 -26.63 26.34 -13.27
CA GLU A 304 -25.80 27.05 -14.27
C GLU A 304 -24.77 26.11 -14.93
N ILE A 305 -25.24 25.17 -15.75
CA ILE A 305 -24.36 24.37 -16.61
C ILE A 305 -23.91 25.23 -17.80
N ILE A 306 -22.61 25.41 -17.95
CA ILE A 306 -22.01 26.16 -19.06
C ILE A 306 -21.44 25.18 -20.08
N GLU A 307 -21.71 25.39 -21.36
CA GLU A 307 -21.09 24.58 -22.41
C GLU A 307 -19.58 24.86 -22.49
N PRO A 308 -18.71 23.84 -22.62
CA PRO A 308 -17.25 23.99 -22.57
C PRO A 308 -16.70 25.08 -23.51
N HIS A 309 -17.27 25.21 -24.71
CA HIS A 309 -16.85 26.20 -25.71
C HIS A 309 -17.15 27.64 -25.29
N GLU A 310 -18.19 27.87 -24.47
CA GLU A 310 -18.57 29.19 -23.98
C GLU A 310 -17.64 29.72 -22.89
N MET A 311 -16.81 28.85 -22.31
CA MET A 311 -15.78 29.22 -21.34
C MET A 311 -14.58 29.86 -22.03
N ILE A 312 -14.34 29.57 -23.31
CA ILE A 312 -13.16 30.04 -24.04
C ILE A 312 -13.09 31.57 -24.03
N GLY A 313 -11.94 32.10 -23.63
CA GLY A 313 -11.69 33.53 -23.54
C GLY A 313 -12.19 34.19 -22.25
N LYS A 314 -12.97 33.50 -21.41
CA LYS A 314 -13.43 34.01 -20.10
C LYS A 314 -12.46 33.59 -18.98
N PRO A 315 -12.45 34.29 -17.83
CA PRO A 315 -11.73 33.81 -16.64
C PRO A 315 -12.43 32.60 -16.04
N PHE A 316 -11.66 31.68 -15.48
CA PHE A 316 -12.16 30.53 -14.72
C PHE A 316 -11.57 30.57 -13.31
N ASN A 317 -12.44 30.53 -12.30
CA ASN A 317 -12.03 30.44 -10.89
C ASN A 317 -12.60 29.17 -10.28
N MET A 318 -11.85 28.61 -9.35
CA MET A 318 -12.25 27.40 -8.63
C MET A 318 -11.66 27.44 -7.22
N ILE A 319 -12.41 26.90 -6.26
CA ILE A 319 -11.93 26.61 -4.92
C ILE A 319 -11.55 25.14 -4.84
N PHE A 320 -10.28 24.87 -4.57
CA PHE A 320 -9.79 23.54 -4.23
C PHE A 320 -9.79 23.35 -2.72
N MET A 321 -10.43 22.28 -2.24
CA MET A 321 -10.44 21.94 -0.83
C MET A 321 -10.07 20.47 -0.58
N LEU A 322 -9.27 20.27 0.47
CA LEU A 322 -9.06 18.97 1.09
C LEU A 322 -9.50 19.10 2.55
N PRO A 323 -10.75 18.73 2.88
CA PRO A 323 -11.25 18.83 4.25
C PRO A 323 -10.55 17.83 5.17
N GLN A 324 -10.57 16.55 4.78
CA GLN A 324 -10.16 15.45 5.64
C GLN A 324 -9.57 14.28 4.85
N CYS A 325 -8.67 13.55 5.51
CA CYS A 325 -8.11 12.29 5.06
C CYS A 325 -8.22 11.25 6.18
N MET A 326 -8.64 10.02 5.85
CA MET A 326 -9.05 8.98 6.79
C MET A 326 -8.41 7.65 6.46
N GLY A 327 -8.31 6.76 7.46
CA GLY A 327 -7.79 5.41 7.25
C GLY A 327 -6.30 5.37 6.93
N ILE A 328 -5.54 6.36 7.39
CA ILE A 328 -4.13 6.56 7.02
C ILE A 328 -3.25 5.48 7.66
N ARG A 329 -2.85 4.48 6.87
CA ARG A 329 -2.03 3.36 7.36
C ARG A 329 -0.68 3.79 7.92
N TRP A 330 -0.01 4.72 7.22
CA TRP A 330 1.31 5.21 7.58
C TRP A 330 1.46 5.65 9.04
N THR A 331 0.48 6.40 9.54
CA THR A 331 0.41 6.91 10.92
C THR A 331 -0.15 5.89 11.91
N MET A 332 -0.92 4.89 11.44
CA MET A 332 -1.39 3.78 12.28
C MET A 332 -0.24 2.82 12.62
N GLU A 333 0.69 2.61 11.69
CA GLU A 333 1.89 1.80 11.91
C GLU A 333 2.88 2.47 12.86
N ASN A 334 3.00 3.80 12.80
CA ASN A 334 3.84 4.57 13.71
C ASN A 334 3.30 6.00 13.89
N GLN A 335 2.92 6.34 15.12
CA GLN A 335 2.36 7.65 15.49
C GLN A 335 3.39 8.79 15.49
N SER A 336 4.70 8.50 15.45
CA SER A 336 5.74 9.53 15.31
C SER A 336 5.87 10.07 13.89
N ARG A 337 5.08 9.54 12.95
CA ARG A 337 5.10 9.93 11.54
C ARG A 337 4.01 10.94 11.23
N GLY A 338 4.23 11.71 10.16
CA GLY A 338 3.30 12.69 9.65
C GLY A 338 2.91 12.42 8.20
N ILE A 339 1.86 13.10 7.74
CA ILE A 339 1.41 13.07 6.36
C ILE A 339 1.09 14.45 5.84
N TYR A 340 1.26 14.63 4.53
CA TYR A 340 0.77 15.78 3.80
C TYR A 340 0.33 15.35 2.40
N CYS A 341 -0.59 16.10 1.80
CA CYS A 341 -1.02 15.89 0.43
C CYS A 341 -0.44 16.97 -0.48
N ARG A 342 -0.12 16.61 -1.72
CA ARG A 342 0.29 17.59 -2.73
C ARG A 342 -0.32 17.29 -4.09
N THR A 343 -0.51 18.32 -4.90
CA THR A 343 -1.04 18.19 -6.26
C THR A 343 -0.53 19.33 -7.14
N LYS A 344 -0.51 19.10 -8.45
CA LYS A 344 -0.24 20.12 -9.47
C LYS A 344 -1.50 20.31 -10.30
N PHE A 345 -1.86 21.56 -10.58
CA PHE A 345 -3.02 21.89 -11.40
C PHE A 345 -2.60 22.76 -12.57
N TYR A 346 -2.87 22.27 -13.79
CA TYR A 346 -2.74 22.96 -15.07
C TYR A 346 -1.58 23.96 -15.21
N ASN A 347 -0.43 23.54 -15.75
CA ASN A 347 0.70 24.40 -16.11
C ASN A 347 1.16 25.42 -15.05
N LYS A 348 0.72 25.28 -13.79
CA LYS A 348 1.19 26.09 -12.67
C LYS A 348 2.46 25.47 -12.14
N GLU A 349 3.52 26.27 -12.06
CA GLU A 349 4.81 25.86 -11.51
C GLU A 349 4.69 25.49 -10.02
N ASN A 350 3.79 26.15 -9.30
CA ASN A 350 3.60 25.94 -7.87
C ASN A 350 2.79 24.67 -7.59
N VAL A 351 3.40 23.76 -6.84
CA VAL A 351 2.73 22.60 -6.24
C VAL A 351 1.83 23.09 -5.12
N ILE A 352 0.57 22.69 -5.13
CA ILE A 352 -0.35 22.92 -4.01
C ILE A 352 -0.06 21.82 -2.98
N SER A 353 0.39 22.20 -1.79
CA SER A 353 0.74 21.25 -0.72
C SER A 353 0.04 21.61 0.59
N THR A 354 -0.41 20.59 1.33
CA THR A 354 -0.93 20.77 2.69
C THR A 354 0.20 20.93 3.70
N LYS A 355 -0.16 21.42 4.89
CA LYS A 355 0.71 21.30 6.07
C LYS A 355 0.77 19.84 6.50
N THR A 356 1.88 19.46 7.13
CA THR A 356 2.06 18.12 7.68
C THR A 356 1.21 17.92 8.93
N VAL A 357 0.41 16.85 8.96
CA VAL A 357 -0.38 16.42 10.11
C VAL A 357 0.28 15.18 10.71
N TRP A 358 0.54 15.19 12.02
CA TRP A 358 1.31 14.15 12.70
C TRP A 358 0.44 13.22 13.55
N GLY A 359 0.80 11.93 13.58
CA GLY A 359 0.37 10.93 14.56
C GLY A 359 -1.11 10.52 14.57
N LYS A 360 -1.91 11.00 13.62
CA LYS A 360 -3.35 10.71 13.56
C LYS A 360 -3.70 9.89 12.32
N SER A 361 -4.44 8.80 12.52
CA SER A 361 -5.05 7.99 11.44
C SER A 361 -6.18 8.71 10.70
N TYR A 362 -6.67 9.82 11.28
CA TYR A 362 -7.58 10.78 10.71
C TYR A 362 -6.90 12.16 10.71
N ALA A 363 -6.74 12.76 9.55
CA ALA A 363 -6.11 14.06 9.37
C ALA A 363 -7.14 15.09 8.90
N ASP A 364 -7.33 16.12 9.72
CA ASP A 364 -8.10 17.30 9.38
C ASP A 364 -7.17 18.27 8.63
N LEU A 365 -7.19 18.18 7.29
CA LEU A 365 -6.25 18.88 6.42
C LEU A 365 -6.57 20.38 6.30
N LYS A 366 -7.86 20.74 6.44
CA LYS A 366 -8.40 22.12 6.33
C LYS A 366 -7.81 22.94 5.19
N MET A 367 -7.44 22.29 4.09
CA MET A 367 -6.86 23.00 2.96
C MET A 367 -7.97 23.66 2.17
N ARG A 368 -7.81 24.96 1.88
CA ARG A 368 -8.66 25.72 0.97
C ARG A 368 -7.78 26.66 0.18
N GLN A 369 -7.74 26.47 -1.14
CA GLN A 369 -6.95 27.29 -2.06
C GLN A 369 -7.80 27.70 -3.25
N GLN A 370 -7.84 29.00 -3.53
CA GLN A 370 -8.45 29.49 -4.77
C GLN A 370 -7.45 29.39 -5.92
N VAL A 371 -7.93 28.86 -7.04
CA VAL A 371 -7.19 28.68 -8.28
C VAL A 371 -7.86 29.53 -9.36
N THR A 372 -7.15 30.54 -9.84
CA THR A 372 -7.61 31.40 -10.93
C THR A 372 -6.84 31.10 -12.21
N ILE A 373 -7.57 30.99 -13.31
CA ILE A 373 -7.09 30.98 -14.70
C ILE A 373 -7.62 32.24 -15.38
N LYS A 374 -6.70 33.14 -15.76
CA LYS A 374 -7.07 34.48 -16.27
C LYS A 374 -7.91 34.43 -17.55
N LYS A 375 -7.59 33.47 -18.43
CA LYS A 375 -8.26 33.28 -19.71
C LYS A 375 -8.24 31.80 -20.05
N VAL A 376 -9.42 31.21 -20.23
CA VAL A 376 -9.56 29.82 -20.70
C VAL A 376 -9.12 29.75 -22.16
N THR A 377 -8.17 28.86 -22.43
CA THR A 377 -7.69 28.51 -23.77
C THR A 377 -8.25 27.16 -24.20
N GLU A 378 -8.16 26.83 -25.49
CA GLU A 378 -8.49 25.48 -25.99
C GLU A 378 -7.64 24.39 -25.32
N ASP A 379 -6.37 24.68 -25.02
CA ASP A 379 -5.50 23.75 -24.30
C ASP A 379 -5.94 23.53 -22.85
N PHE A 380 -6.44 24.57 -22.16
CA PHE A 380 -7.02 24.43 -20.82
C PHE A 380 -8.28 23.57 -20.86
N LEU A 381 -9.14 23.82 -21.85
CA LEU A 381 -10.37 23.04 -22.02
C LEU A 381 -10.07 21.57 -22.29
N ARG A 382 -9.08 21.30 -23.16
CA ARG A 382 -8.59 19.95 -23.42
C ARG A 382 -8.05 19.30 -22.15
N TYR A 383 -7.26 20.01 -21.36
CA TYR A 383 -6.77 19.53 -20.06
C TYR A 383 -7.92 19.12 -19.13
N LEU A 384 -8.98 19.92 -19.00
CA LEU A 384 -10.14 19.54 -18.19
C LEU A 384 -10.87 18.31 -18.75
N GLN A 385 -10.88 18.11 -20.06
CA GLN A 385 -11.61 17.02 -20.71
C GLN A 385 -10.84 15.70 -20.76
N SER A 386 -9.51 15.73 -20.91
CA SER A 386 -8.70 14.53 -21.14
C SER A 386 -7.78 14.14 -19.99
N ASP A 387 -7.35 15.09 -19.17
CA ASP A 387 -6.31 14.86 -18.17
C ASP A 387 -6.92 14.73 -16.77
N ASN A 388 -6.22 14.01 -15.89
CA ASN A 388 -6.59 13.90 -14.49
C ASN A 388 -5.77 14.86 -13.63
N MET A 389 -6.35 15.36 -12.54
CA MET A 389 -5.55 15.92 -11.46
C MET A 389 -5.07 14.79 -10.55
N VAL A 390 -3.74 14.67 -10.38
CA VAL A 390 -3.15 13.67 -9.49
C VAL A 390 -2.99 14.26 -8.10
N LEU A 391 -3.68 13.68 -7.13
CA LEU A 391 -3.51 13.99 -5.71
C LEU A 391 -2.58 12.95 -5.09
N GLU A 392 -1.44 13.39 -4.56
CA GLU A 392 -0.44 12.52 -3.95
C GLU A 392 -0.44 12.68 -2.43
N LEU A 393 -0.39 11.56 -1.71
CA LEU A 393 -0.19 11.47 -0.28
C LEU A 393 1.28 11.12 0.02
N TRP A 394 1.90 11.92 0.86
CA TRP A 394 3.29 11.80 1.27
C TRP A 394 3.40 11.63 2.78
N GLY A 395 4.37 10.83 3.20
CA GLY A 395 4.66 10.51 4.59
C GLY A 395 5.97 11.11 5.05
N THR A 396 5.93 11.92 6.10
CA THR A 396 7.12 12.50 6.74
C THR A 396 7.47 11.71 7.99
N GLN A 397 8.75 11.62 8.33
CA GLN A 397 9.20 11.08 9.61
C GLN A 397 10.24 12.01 10.25
N VAL A 398 10.28 12.04 11.58
CA VAL A 398 11.24 12.87 12.30
C VAL A 398 12.61 12.19 12.29
N ASP A 399 13.62 12.92 11.82
CA ASP A 399 15.00 12.56 12.08
C ASP A 399 15.40 13.12 13.46
N GLU A 400 15.66 12.25 14.44
CA GLU A 400 15.94 12.64 15.83
C GLU A 400 17.19 13.54 15.89
N ASP A 401 18.11 13.39 14.95
CA ASP A 401 19.34 14.18 14.87
C ASP A 401 19.12 15.61 14.30
N LYS A 402 18.07 15.85 13.50
CA LYS A 402 17.70 17.21 13.07
C LYS A 402 17.16 18.04 14.24
N GLN A 403 16.58 17.41 15.25
CA GLN A 403 16.18 18.11 16.48
C GLN A 403 17.40 18.54 17.31
N LEU A 404 18.45 17.71 17.43
CA LEU A 404 19.70 18.09 18.11
C LEU A 404 20.46 19.22 17.39
N ALA A 405 20.47 19.23 16.04
CA ALA A 405 21.10 20.31 15.27
C ALA A 405 20.34 21.65 15.39
N THR A 406 19.02 21.60 15.62
CA THR A 406 18.19 22.80 15.81
C THR A 406 18.32 23.36 17.23
N MET A 407 18.57 22.52 18.24
CA MET A 407 18.78 22.95 19.64
C MET A 407 20.18 23.53 19.90
N THR A 408 21.17 23.25 19.05
CA THR A 408 22.56 23.73 19.23
C THR A 408 22.85 25.07 18.54
N ASN A 409 21.97 25.53 17.64
CA ASN A 409 22.13 26.80 16.91
C ASN A 409 21.16 27.91 17.37
N GLY A 410 20.47 27.75 18.50
CA GLY A 410 19.53 28.73 19.01
C GLY A 410 19.71 29.03 20.50
N HIS A 411 20.45 30.10 20.79
CA HIS A 411 20.50 30.84 22.06
C HIS A 411 21.31 30.22 23.21
N SER A 412 22.58 30.64 23.27
CA SER A 412 23.30 30.89 24.51
C SER A 412 22.61 32.03 25.29
N ASN A 413 21.99 31.74 26.43
CA ASN A 413 22.01 32.57 27.63
C ASN A 413 21.43 31.79 28.82
N GLY A 414 22.13 31.86 29.95
CA GLY A 414 22.07 30.88 31.03
C GLY A 414 20.86 30.94 31.96
N THR A 415 20.69 29.85 32.72
CA THR A 415 20.79 29.80 34.19
C THR A 415 20.74 28.33 34.61
N SER A 416 21.68 27.93 35.45
CA SER A 416 21.84 26.59 35.99
C SER A 416 20.93 26.39 37.22
N ASP A 417 19.74 25.79 37.05
CA ASP A 417 19.02 25.14 38.18
C ASP A 417 17.88 24.16 37.79
N ASP A 418 17.72 23.75 36.52
CA ASP A 418 16.45 23.09 36.08
C ASP A 418 16.55 21.57 35.80
N GLY A 419 17.69 20.93 36.12
CA GLY A 419 17.93 19.52 35.79
C GLY A 419 17.06 18.52 36.56
N ASN A 420 16.56 18.90 37.74
CA ASN A 420 15.81 18.01 38.63
C ASN A 420 14.30 17.99 38.31
N ASP A 421 13.77 19.08 37.76
CA ASP A 421 12.35 19.17 37.36
C ASP A 421 12.09 18.37 36.07
N MET A 422 13.02 18.41 35.11
CA MET A 422 12.90 17.66 33.85
C MET A 422 12.94 16.14 34.03
N LEU A 423 13.77 15.62 34.94
CA LEU A 423 13.81 14.17 35.25
C LEU A 423 12.50 13.69 35.90
N THR A 424 11.93 14.52 36.78
CA THR A 424 10.66 14.25 37.46
C THR A 424 9.48 14.31 36.48
N GLN A 425 9.52 15.23 35.50
CA GLN A 425 8.53 15.31 34.43
C GLN A 425 8.62 14.13 33.44
N LEU A 426 9.84 13.65 33.15
CA LEU A 426 10.05 12.48 32.28
C LEU A 426 9.52 11.19 32.92
N GLN A 427 9.80 10.97 34.20
CA GLN A 427 9.28 9.81 34.94
C GLN A 427 7.75 9.80 35.01
N ARG A 428 7.13 10.97 35.24
CA ARG A 428 5.67 11.09 35.27
C ARG A 428 5.03 10.82 33.90
N ARG A 429 5.70 11.17 32.80
CA ARG A 429 5.26 10.85 31.44
C ARG A 429 5.46 9.38 31.08
N GLU A 430 6.52 8.73 31.58
CA GLU A 430 6.71 7.29 31.41
C GLU A 430 5.60 6.49 32.10
N GLU A 431 5.23 6.86 33.33
CA GLU A 431 4.10 6.24 34.05
C GLU A 431 2.76 6.45 33.31
N GLU A 432 2.57 7.62 32.70
CA GLU A 432 1.37 7.93 31.91
C GLU A 432 1.32 7.13 30.58
N ILE A 433 2.47 6.90 29.94
CA ILE A 433 2.59 6.06 28.75
C ILE A 433 2.33 4.58 29.08
N GLU A 434 2.82 4.07 30.21
CA GLU A 434 2.52 2.71 30.65
C GLU A 434 1.02 2.51 30.93
N GLY A 435 0.38 3.48 31.59
CA GLY A 435 -1.07 3.45 31.81
C GLY A 435 -1.87 3.47 30.49
N LEU A 436 -1.45 4.29 29.52
CA LEU A 436 -2.10 4.34 28.20
C LEU A 436 -1.93 3.05 27.39
N HIS A 437 -0.78 2.37 27.50
CA HIS A 437 -0.57 1.06 26.87
C HIS A 437 -1.51 0.00 27.44
N GLU A 438 -1.75 0.00 28.75
CA GLU A 438 -2.67 -0.94 29.39
C GLU A 438 -4.13 -0.72 28.95
N VAL A 439 -4.55 0.55 28.81
CA VAL A 439 -5.87 0.90 28.25
C VAL A 439 -5.98 0.49 26.78
N CYS A 440 -4.94 0.74 25.97
CA CYS A 440 -4.92 0.31 24.57
C CYS A 440 -5.01 -1.22 24.42
N ASP A 441 -4.35 -1.99 25.27
CA ASP A 441 -4.44 -3.45 25.22
C ASP A 441 -5.80 -3.99 25.66
N THR A 442 -6.46 -3.28 26.59
CA THR A 442 -7.83 -3.59 27.00
C THR A 442 -8.82 -3.31 25.86
N LEU A 443 -8.71 -2.15 25.22
CA LEU A 443 -9.53 -1.77 24.05
C LEU A 443 -9.29 -2.69 22.83
N LYS A 444 -8.05 -3.16 22.61
CA LYS A 444 -7.76 -4.16 21.56
C LYS A 444 -8.45 -5.49 21.84
N LYS A 445 -8.49 -5.94 23.10
CA LYS A 445 -9.21 -7.18 23.49
C LYS A 445 -10.72 -7.03 23.29
N GLU A 446 -11.29 -5.88 23.63
CA GLU A 446 -12.71 -5.60 23.40
C GLU A 446 -13.05 -5.52 21.90
N ASN A 447 -12.23 -4.84 21.10
CA ASN A 447 -12.39 -4.78 19.65
C ASN A 447 -12.28 -6.17 19.00
N PHE A 448 -11.38 -7.03 19.47
CA PHE A 448 -11.29 -8.41 19.01
C PHE A 448 -12.56 -9.21 19.34
N GLY A 449 -13.15 -8.98 20.53
CA GLY A 449 -14.44 -9.58 20.92
C GLY A 449 -15.61 -9.10 20.06
N LEU A 450 -15.64 -7.81 19.69
CA LEU A 450 -16.66 -7.22 18.82
C LEU A 450 -16.53 -7.70 17.36
N LEU A 451 -15.30 -7.78 16.84
CA LEU A 451 -15.02 -8.34 15.52
C LEU A 451 -15.51 -9.79 15.41
N LYS A 452 -15.23 -10.61 16.43
CA LYS A 452 -15.72 -11.99 16.46
C LYS A 452 -17.25 -12.05 16.43
N LYS A 453 -17.95 -11.20 17.19
CA LYS A 453 -19.42 -11.12 17.18
C LYS A 453 -19.97 -10.68 15.82
N LEU A 454 -19.33 -9.71 15.17
CA LEU A 454 -19.69 -9.22 13.85
C LEU A 454 -19.52 -10.32 12.78
N GLU A 455 -18.47 -11.12 12.89
CA GLU A 455 -18.17 -12.21 11.96
C GLU A 455 -19.18 -13.36 12.09
N THR A 456 -19.62 -13.69 13.32
CA THR A 456 -20.74 -14.62 13.55
C THR A 456 -22.05 -14.09 12.96
N GLN A 457 -22.29 -12.78 13.03
CA GLN A 457 -23.49 -12.13 12.50
C GLN A 457 -23.48 -12.02 10.96
N LYS A 458 -22.29 -11.85 10.36
CA LYS A 458 -22.06 -11.92 8.90
C LYS A 458 -22.24 -13.33 8.35
N GLN A 459 -21.79 -14.35 9.08
CA GLN A 459 -22.04 -15.75 8.70
C GLN A 459 -23.54 -16.11 8.80
N ALA A 460 -24.25 -15.57 9.79
CA ALA A 460 -25.70 -15.75 9.91
C ALA A 460 -26.50 -15.07 8.77
N THR A 461 -26.02 -13.94 8.24
CA THR A 461 -26.64 -13.22 7.11
C THR A 461 -26.26 -13.78 5.74
N ALA A 462 -25.06 -14.35 5.60
CA ALA A 462 -24.63 -15.02 4.36
C ALA A 462 -25.45 -16.29 4.05
N ILE A 463 -25.86 -17.03 5.08
CA ILE A 463 -26.70 -18.23 4.94
C ILE A 463 -28.13 -17.87 4.46
N ALA A 464 -28.63 -16.66 4.78
CA ALA A 464 -29.95 -16.19 4.35
C ALA A 464 -29.99 -15.74 2.87
N ASN A 465 -28.87 -15.28 2.31
CA ASN A 465 -28.81 -14.71 0.96
C ASN A 465 -28.47 -15.73 -0.15
N SER A 466 -28.14 -16.98 0.20
CA SER A 466 -27.79 -18.04 -0.77
C SER A 466 -29.00 -18.68 -1.50
N ARG A 467 -30.20 -18.11 -1.43
CA ARG A 467 -31.41 -18.68 -2.07
C ARG A 467 -32.00 -17.90 -3.25
N ARG A 468 -31.31 -16.91 -3.83
CA ARG A 468 -31.80 -16.25 -5.05
C ARG A 468 -30.74 -16.02 -6.13
N SER A 469 -31.06 -16.60 -7.29
CA SER A 469 -30.68 -16.29 -8.68
C SER A 469 -29.30 -16.67 -9.20
N SER A 470 -29.31 -17.71 -10.01
CA SER A 470 -28.41 -17.98 -11.14
C SER A 470 -29.16 -17.71 -12.47
N THR A 471 -28.48 -17.10 -13.46
CA THR A 471 -28.44 -17.41 -14.92
C THR A 471 -28.12 -16.18 -15.78
N ALA A 472 -27.46 -16.42 -16.92
CA ALA A 472 -26.50 -15.54 -17.61
C ALA A 472 -26.84 -15.23 -19.09
N GLY A 473 -26.07 -14.31 -19.71
CA GLY A 473 -25.81 -14.12 -21.16
C GLY A 473 -26.67 -13.06 -21.88
N THR A 474 -26.26 -12.28 -22.88
CA THR A 474 -25.04 -12.15 -23.72
C THR A 474 -25.11 -10.84 -24.54
N ARG A 475 -23.98 -10.31 -25.04
CA ARG A 475 -23.75 -9.06 -25.83
C ARG A 475 -24.45 -8.97 -27.21
N LYS A 476 -24.84 -7.75 -27.66
CA LYS A 476 -24.26 -6.98 -28.82
C LYS A 476 -25.01 -5.67 -29.20
N GLU A 477 -24.21 -4.61 -29.41
CA GLU A 477 -24.26 -3.45 -30.35
C GLU A 477 -25.43 -2.43 -30.45
N GLU A 478 -25.05 -1.21 -30.88
CA GLU A 478 -25.59 0.14 -30.63
C GLU A 478 -26.69 0.66 -31.60
N LYS A 479 -27.64 1.46 -31.07
CA LYS A 479 -28.13 2.79 -31.58
C LYS A 479 -29.27 3.38 -30.69
N PRO A 480 -29.48 4.72 -30.67
CA PRO A 480 -30.12 5.47 -29.57
C PRO A 480 -31.66 5.51 -29.68
N GLY A 481 -32.46 5.73 -28.63
CA GLY A 481 -32.17 6.04 -27.22
C GLY A 481 -33.19 5.40 -26.29
N LEU A 482 -32.75 4.33 -25.62
CA LEU A 482 -33.35 3.75 -24.42
C LEU A 482 -32.77 4.42 -23.14
N ASP A 483 -31.56 4.99 -23.27
CA ASP A 483 -30.81 5.62 -22.19
C ASP A 483 -31.44 6.91 -21.67
N VAL A 484 -32.21 7.64 -22.47
CA VAL A 484 -32.85 8.89 -22.01
C VAL A 484 -33.98 8.59 -21.02
N ASP A 485 -34.83 7.60 -21.32
CA ASP A 485 -35.91 7.16 -20.44
C ASP A 485 -35.34 6.52 -19.17
N LEU A 486 -34.28 5.70 -19.31
CA LEU A 486 -33.59 5.09 -18.16
C LEU A 486 -32.87 6.14 -17.29
N ALA A 487 -32.16 7.09 -17.90
CA ALA A 487 -31.50 8.19 -17.19
C ALA A 487 -32.51 9.08 -16.47
N LYS A 488 -33.69 9.31 -17.05
CA LYS A 488 -34.78 10.07 -16.40
C LYS A 488 -35.35 9.31 -15.20
N SER A 489 -35.56 8.00 -15.32
CA SER A 489 -35.98 7.15 -14.20
C SER A 489 -34.91 7.05 -13.10
N LEU A 490 -33.63 6.94 -13.46
CA LEU A 490 -32.51 6.95 -12.52
C LEU A 490 -32.37 8.31 -11.83
N LYS A 491 -32.52 9.42 -12.56
CA LYS A 491 -32.51 10.78 -11.99
C LYS A 491 -33.60 10.96 -10.94
N ASN A 492 -34.81 10.50 -11.22
CA ASN A 492 -35.91 10.55 -10.24
C ASN A 492 -35.63 9.67 -9.02
N PHE A 493 -35.11 8.47 -9.23
CA PHE A 493 -34.73 7.56 -8.14
C PHE A 493 -33.63 8.14 -7.25
N PHE A 494 -32.57 8.72 -7.82
CA PHE A 494 -31.50 9.35 -7.05
C PHE A 494 -31.97 10.63 -6.33
N LYS A 495 -32.93 11.36 -6.89
CA LYS A 495 -33.59 12.49 -6.21
C LYS A 495 -34.36 12.02 -4.97
N ASP A 496 -35.14 10.94 -5.11
CA ASP A 496 -35.89 10.37 -3.99
C ASP A 496 -34.95 9.80 -2.91
N ILE A 497 -33.85 9.16 -3.31
CA ILE A 497 -32.81 8.68 -2.37
C ILE A 497 -32.14 9.82 -1.64
N LYS A 498 -31.78 10.92 -2.32
CA LYS A 498 -31.19 12.10 -1.66
C LYS A 498 -32.16 12.71 -0.64
N PHE A 499 -33.46 12.74 -0.95
CA PHE A 499 -34.48 13.17 0.00
C PHE A 499 -34.59 12.23 1.22
N VAL A 500 -34.51 10.91 1.02
CA VAL A 500 -34.45 9.92 2.11
C VAL A 500 -33.20 10.10 2.97
N GLN A 501 -32.04 10.33 2.35
CA GLN A 501 -30.78 10.60 3.05
C GLN A 501 -30.87 11.88 3.90
N HIS A 502 -31.49 12.93 3.38
CA HIS A 502 -31.74 14.17 4.12
C HIS A 502 -32.64 13.94 5.34
N ASN A 503 -33.73 13.16 5.21
CA ASN A 503 -34.60 12.83 6.33
C ASN A 503 -33.88 11.98 7.40
N ILE A 504 -33.01 11.06 6.99
CA ILE A 504 -32.16 10.29 7.92
C ILE A 504 -31.16 11.19 8.64
N GLN A 505 -30.61 12.19 7.96
CA GLN A 505 -29.68 13.15 8.56
C GLN A 505 -30.39 14.07 9.57
N GLN A 506 -31.61 14.53 9.27
CA GLN A 506 -32.44 15.25 10.24
C GLN A 506 -32.82 14.38 11.45
N MET A 507 -33.14 13.10 11.24
CA MET A 507 -33.38 12.16 12.35
C MET A 507 -32.15 12.02 13.26
N LYS A 508 -30.93 12.01 12.71
CA LYS A 508 -29.69 11.98 13.49
C LYS A 508 -29.46 13.27 14.28
N GLN A 509 -29.69 14.43 13.66
CA GLN A 509 -29.59 15.72 14.34
C GLN A 509 -30.59 15.84 15.50
N ASN A 510 -31.83 15.39 15.30
CA ASN A 510 -32.84 15.37 16.35
C ASN A 510 -32.45 14.43 17.52
N VAL A 511 -31.72 13.34 17.27
CA VAL A 511 -31.17 12.47 18.33
C VAL A 511 -30.10 13.20 19.13
N ASP A 512 -29.18 13.87 18.44
CA ASP A 512 -28.08 14.59 19.08
C ASP A 512 -28.62 15.75 19.93
N GLU A 513 -29.67 16.45 19.48
CA GLU A 513 -30.35 17.51 20.23
C GLU A 513 -31.08 17.00 21.48
N VAL A 514 -31.76 15.85 21.39
CA VAL A 514 -32.43 15.20 22.54
C VAL A 514 -31.41 14.65 23.55
N GLN A 515 -30.22 14.23 23.12
CA GLN A 515 -29.14 13.77 24.01
C GLN A 515 -28.39 14.91 24.71
N GLN A 516 -28.37 16.12 24.13
CA GLN A 516 -27.64 17.28 24.67
C GLN A 516 -28.50 18.20 25.55
N SER A 517 -29.82 18.12 25.44
CA SER A 517 -30.78 18.93 26.22
C SER A 517 -30.96 18.40 27.66
N LYS A 518 -30.45 19.15 28.65
CA LYS A 518 -30.70 18.87 30.09
C LYS A 518 -32.11 19.26 30.57
N GLU A 519 -32.90 19.94 29.74
CA GLU A 519 -34.24 20.45 30.12
C GLU A 519 -35.39 19.54 29.68
N GLN A 520 -35.18 18.60 28.75
CA GLN A 520 -36.23 17.68 28.27
C GLN A 520 -36.16 16.31 28.97
N ASN A 521 -36.13 16.31 30.30
CA ASN A 521 -36.14 15.08 31.09
C ASN A 521 -37.55 14.51 31.27
N GLY A 522 -38.32 14.35 30.19
CA GLY A 522 -39.75 14.07 30.33
C GLY A 522 -40.56 13.49 29.18
N ASN A 523 -40.01 13.20 27.99
CA ASN A 523 -40.79 12.39 27.03
C ASN A 523 -39.94 11.66 25.99
N LEU A 524 -39.02 10.83 26.50
CA LEU A 524 -38.24 9.89 25.69
C LEU A 524 -39.15 8.93 24.89
N LEU A 525 -40.34 8.63 25.42
CA LEU A 525 -41.38 7.85 24.75
C LEU A 525 -41.93 8.58 23.52
N THR A 526 -42.25 9.87 23.62
CA THR A 526 -42.74 10.67 22.47
C THR A 526 -41.66 10.85 21.42
N ALA A 527 -40.39 11.02 21.82
CA ALA A 527 -39.28 11.07 20.88
C ALA A 527 -39.10 9.74 20.14
N LEU A 528 -39.21 8.60 20.85
CA LEU A 528 -39.17 7.27 20.25
C LEU A 528 -40.37 6.98 19.33
N GLU A 529 -41.57 7.42 19.71
CA GLU A 529 -42.78 7.29 18.88
C GLU A 529 -42.69 8.13 17.60
N VAL A 530 -42.19 9.37 17.70
CA VAL A 530 -41.93 10.24 16.54
C VAL A 530 -40.86 9.62 15.64
N GLN A 531 -39.79 9.07 16.21
CA GLN A 531 -38.76 8.35 15.44
C GLN A 531 -39.31 7.12 14.75
N GLN A 532 -40.07 6.28 15.45
CA GLN A 532 -40.64 5.05 14.88
C GLN A 532 -41.57 5.38 13.71
N LYS A 533 -42.35 6.47 13.81
CA LYS A 533 -43.19 6.97 12.73
C LYS A 533 -42.36 7.48 11.54
N GLN A 534 -41.32 8.29 11.79
CA GLN A 534 -40.44 8.80 10.74
C GLN A 534 -39.68 7.67 10.02
N LEU A 535 -39.25 6.64 10.75
CA LEU A 535 -38.58 5.47 10.19
C LEU A 535 -39.53 4.63 9.34
N HIS A 536 -40.80 4.52 9.75
CA HIS A 536 -41.84 3.87 8.95
C HIS A 536 -42.14 4.66 7.67
N ASP A 537 -42.22 5.98 7.74
CA ASP A 537 -42.42 6.84 6.57
C ASP A 537 -41.24 6.77 5.59
N VAL A 538 -40.02 6.65 6.10
CA VAL A 538 -38.81 6.43 5.28
C VAL A 538 -38.85 5.06 4.60
N ASP A 539 -39.23 4.01 5.31
CA ASP A 539 -39.35 2.66 4.76
C ASP A 539 -40.43 2.57 3.67
N LEU A 540 -41.59 3.19 3.89
CA LEU A 540 -42.65 3.28 2.87
C LEU A 540 -42.18 4.00 1.61
N LYS A 541 -41.54 5.16 1.76
CA LYS A 541 -41.02 5.94 0.62
C LYS A 541 -39.91 5.19 -0.13
N LEU A 542 -39.01 4.53 0.58
CA LEU A 542 -37.96 3.72 -0.04
C LEU A 542 -38.56 2.56 -0.85
N ASN A 543 -39.56 1.89 -0.28
CA ASN A 543 -40.28 0.81 -0.96
C ASN A 543 -41.03 1.32 -2.21
N GLU A 544 -41.67 2.50 -2.13
CA GLU A 544 -42.29 3.14 -3.29
C GLU A 544 -41.28 3.54 -4.36
N SER A 545 -40.15 4.15 -4.02
CA SER A 545 -39.10 4.51 -4.98
C SER A 545 -38.51 3.28 -5.67
N VAL A 546 -38.25 2.21 -4.93
CA VAL A 546 -37.77 0.93 -5.51
C VAL A 546 -38.83 0.28 -6.38
N ARG A 547 -40.11 0.34 -5.99
CA ARG A 547 -41.22 -0.20 -6.79
C ARG A 547 -41.39 0.59 -8.10
N SER A 548 -41.40 1.91 -8.02
CA SER A 548 -41.49 2.82 -9.17
C SER A 548 -40.33 2.61 -10.14
N LEU A 549 -39.11 2.44 -9.63
CA LEU A 549 -37.95 2.11 -10.46
C LEU A 549 -38.10 0.74 -11.13
N LYS A 550 -38.56 -0.29 -10.41
CA LYS A 550 -38.80 -1.63 -10.97
C LYS A 550 -39.86 -1.60 -12.06
N GLU A 551 -40.96 -0.88 -11.86
CA GLU A 551 -42.01 -0.72 -12.86
C GLU A 551 -41.50 0.05 -14.08
N SER A 552 -40.74 1.12 -13.88
CA SER A 552 -40.11 1.90 -14.97
C SER A 552 -39.11 1.06 -15.77
N VAL A 553 -38.22 0.33 -15.10
CA VAL A 553 -37.23 -0.56 -15.73
C VAL A 553 -37.93 -1.72 -16.45
N ALA A 554 -38.98 -2.32 -15.86
CA ALA A 554 -39.76 -3.36 -16.54
C ALA A 554 -40.47 -2.84 -17.79
N THR A 555 -40.92 -1.57 -17.77
CA THR A 555 -41.55 -0.91 -18.92
C THR A 555 -40.50 -0.60 -20.01
N VAL A 556 -39.32 -0.15 -19.61
CA VAL A 556 -38.16 0.05 -20.51
C VAL A 556 -37.70 -1.27 -21.14
N ILE A 557 -37.64 -2.36 -20.37
CA ILE A 557 -37.30 -3.71 -20.86
C ILE A 557 -38.41 -4.28 -21.77
N LYS A 558 -39.69 -3.97 -21.51
CA LYS A 558 -40.78 -4.37 -22.41
C LYS A 558 -40.72 -3.59 -23.73
N LYS A 559 -40.42 -2.29 -23.69
CA LYS A 559 -40.18 -1.45 -24.88
C LYS A 559 -38.94 -1.90 -25.66
N SER A 560 -37.94 -2.51 -25.02
CA SER A 560 -36.75 -3.05 -25.71
C SER A 560 -36.95 -4.44 -26.32
N LYS A 561 -38.06 -5.13 -25.98
CA LYS A 561 -38.43 -6.45 -26.52
C LYS A 561 -39.54 -6.40 -27.58
N SER A 562 -40.23 -5.26 -27.73
CA SER A 562 -41.23 -5.00 -28.78
C SER A 562 -40.59 -4.18 -29.89
#